data_AF-A0A6C2YVW0-F1
#
_entry.id   AF-A0A6C2YVW0-F1
#
_cell.length_a   1.000
_cell.length_b   1.000
_cell.length_c   1.000
_cell.angle_alpha   90.00
_cell.angle_beta   90.00
_cell.angle_gamma   90.00
#
_symmetry.space_group_name_H-M   'P 1'
#
loop_
_entity.id
_entity.type
_entity.pdbx_description
1 polymer ?
#
loop_
_entity_poly.entity_id
_entity_poly.type
_entity_poly.pdbx_seq_one_letter_code
_entity_poly.pdbx_strand_id
1 'polypeptide(L)' 'MSVTLEELKQIADRLSESERVELVRHLLESIEMPEEHSAPAWQLLAETRLAEIQGGSVVGVPAEIVFARMRRPRS' A
#
# COMPACT_ATOMS: atom_id res chain seq x y z
N MET A 1 26.60 21.60 -0.54
CA MET A 1 25.60 22.09 -1.51
C MET A 1 24.39 21.19 -1.37
N SER A 2 23.24 21.71 -0.93
CA SER A 2 22.02 20.91 -0.79
C SER A 2 21.29 20.88 -2.12
N VAL A 3 21.03 19.70 -2.65
CA VAL A 3 20.14 19.50 -3.80
C VAL A 3 18.72 19.87 -3.37
N THR A 4 18.01 20.63 -4.19
CA THR A 4 16.62 21.00 -3.94
C THR A 4 15.67 19.84 -4.27
N LEU A 5 14.48 19.83 -3.65
CA LEU A 5 13.45 18.83 -3.95
C LEU A 5 13.03 18.86 -5.42
N GLU A 6 13.00 20.05 -6.03
CA GLU A 6 12.62 20.22 -7.42
C GLU A 6 13.64 19.61 -8.39
N GLU A 7 14.93 19.78 -8.11
CA GLU A 7 16.01 19.14 -8.87
C GLU A 7 15.93 17.61 -8.78
N LEU A 8 15.61 17.06 -7.60
CA LEU A 8 15.43 15.61 -7.42
C LEU A 8 14.26 15.06 -8.24
N LYS A 9 13.13 15.79 -8.29
CA LYS A 9 11.98 15.40 -9.11
C LYS A 9 12.33 15.38 -10.59
N GLN A 10 13.01 16.42 -11.08
CA GLN A 10 13.44 16.50 -12.48
C GLN A 10 14.41 15.37 -12.86
N ILE A 11 15.25 14.93 -11.93
CA ILE A 11 16.12 13.77 -12.13
C ILE A 11 15.29 12.48 -12.16
N ALA A 12 14.36 12.30 -11.21
CA ALA A 12 13.50 11.12 -11.14
C ALA A 12 12.61 10.95 -12.39
N ASP A 13 12.13 12.06 -12.97
CA ASP A 13 11.31 12.04 -14.20
C ASP A 13 12.09 11.53 -15.43
N ARG A 14 13.42 11.66 -15.43
CA ARG A 14 14.30 11.20 -16.52
C ARG A 14 14.69 9.72 -16.40
N LEU A 15 14.42 9.09 -15.27
CA LEU A 15 14.68 7.67 -15.06
C LEU A 15 13.76 6.81 -15.92
N SER A 16 14.23 5.62 -16.29
CA SER A 16 13.37 4.59 -16.87
C SER A 16 12.32 4.12 -15.84
N GLU A 17 11.29 3.42 -16.32
CA GLU A 17 10.24 2.88 -15.43
C GLU A 17 10.80 1.96 -14.35
N SER A 18 11.74 1.07 -14.70
CA SER A 18 12.40 0.17 -13.75
C SER A 18 13.20 0.92 -12.68
N GLU A 19 13.95 1.95 -13.08
CA GLU A 19 14.74 2.76 -12.16
C GLU A 19 13.85 3.61 -11.24
N ARG A 20 12.71 4.10 -11.74
CA ARG A 20 11.72 4.76 -10.88
C ARG A 20 11.11 3.81 -9.85
N VAL A 21 10.81 2.57 -10.22
CA VAL A 21 10.30 1.56 -9.28
C VAL A 21 11.32 1.26 -8.19
N GLU A 22 12.59 1.13 -8.55
CA GLU A 22 13.69 0.94 -7.60
C GLU A 22 13.85 2.14 -6.66
N LEU A 23 13.82 3.37 -7.19
CA LEU A 23 13.88 4.59 -6.40
C LEU A 23 12.69 4.70 -5.43
N VAL A 24 11.47 4.41 -5.89
CA VAL A 24 10.28 4.41 -5.04
C VAL A 24 10.42 3.39 -3.91
N ARG A 25 10.89 2.18 -4.20
CA ARG A 25 11.15 1.16 -3.17
C ARG A 25 12.12 1.67 -2.11
N HIS A 26 13.27 2.20 -2.53
CA HIS A 26 14.27 2.73 -1.61
C HIS A 26 13.70 3.87 -0.74
N LEU A 27 12.94 4.78 -1.33
CA LEU A 27 12.31 5.88 -0.59
C LEU A 27 11.28 5.36 0.41
N LEU A 28 10.43 4.39 0.01
CA LEU A 28 9.47 3.76 0.91
C LEU A 28 10.19 3.08 2.08
N GLU A 29 11.22 2.28 1.83
CA GLU A 29 12.02 1.62 2.88
C GLU A 29 12.74 2.62 3.81
N SER A 30 13.07 3.83 3.30
CA SER A 30 13.68 4.89 4.11
C SER A 30 12.70 5.67 4.98
N ILE A 31 11.41 5.70 4.58
CA ILE A 31 10.33 6.42 5.27
C ILE A 31 9.57 5.47 6.20
N GLU A 32 9.42 4.21 5.81
CA GLU A 32 8.93 3.11 6.63
C GLU A 32 9.96 2.86 7.74
N MET A 33 9.84 3.62 8.82
CA MET A 33 10.40 3.21 10.10
C MET A 33 9.91 1.80 10.41
N PRO A 34 10.72 0.93 11.03
CA PRO A 34 10.30 -0.41 11.41
C PRO A 34 8.94 -0.33 12.11
N GLU A 35 7.97 -1.10 11.61
CA GLU A 35 6.56 -1.09 11.99
C GLU A 35 6.29 -1.40 13.48
N GLU A 36 7.29 -1.36 14.36
CA GLU A 36 7.23 -1.71 15.78
C GLU A 36 6.07 -1.04 16.52
N HIS A 37 5.66 0.17 16.10
CA HIS A 37 4.58 0.91 16.75
C HIS A 37 3.20 0.69 16.13
N SER A 38 3.11 0.17 14.90
CA SER A 38 1.82 -0.01 14.19
C SER A 38 1.31 -1.45 14.22
N ALA A 39 2.21 -2.43 14.38
CA ALA A 39 1.86 -3.85 14.46
C ALA A 39 0.76 -4.16 15.51
N PRO A 40 0.76 -3.57 16.72
CA PRO A 40 -0.31 -3.80 17.69
C PRO A 40 -1.68 -3.25 17.24
N ALA A 41 -1.70 -2.11 16.56
CA ALA A 41 -2.93 -1.51 16.06
C ALA A 41 -3.53 -2.32 14.90
N TRP A 42 -2.68 -2.83 14.01
CA TRP A 42 -3.09 -3.75 12.94
C TRP A 42 -3.60 -5.08 13.49
N GLN A 43 -2.94 -5.62 14.52
CA GLN A 43 -3.37 -6.84 15.19
C GLN A 43 -4.75 -6.67 15.82
N LEU A 44 -4.98 -5.58 16.58
CA LEU A 44 -6.27 -5.27 17.16
C LEU A 44 -7.37 -5.12 16.10
N LEU A 45 -7.06 -4.46 14.99
CA LEU A 45 -7.99 -4.33 13.87
C LEU A 45 -8.34 -5.69 13.27
N ALA A 46 -7.34 -6.56 13.04
CA ALA A 46 -7.55 -7.90 12.50
C ALA A 46 -8.45 -8.75 13.41
N GLU A 47 -8.20 -8.73 14.72
CA GLU A 47 -9.03 -9.42 15.73
C GLU A 47 -10.46 -8.88 15.75
N THR A 48 -10.62 -7.56 15.71
CA THR A 48 -11.93 -6.90 15.65
C THR A 48 -12.71 -7.33 14.40
N ARG A 49 -12.07 -7.30 13.23
CA ARG A 49 -12.69 -7.70 11.96
C ARG A 49 -13.06 -9.17 11.93
N LEU A 50 -12.24 -10.04 12.52
CA LEU A 50 -12.56 -11.46 12.63
C LEU A 50 -13.81 -11.69 13.50
N ALA A 51 -13.90 -10.99 14.63
CA ALA A 51 -15.05 -11.07 15.52
C ALA A 51 -16.33 -10.57 14.85
N GLU A 52 -16.26 -9.48 14.07
CA GLU A 52 -17.39 -8.98 13.27
C GLU A 52 -17.90 -10.04 12.27
N ILE A 53 -16.98 -10.71 11.56
CA ILE A 53 -17.32 -11.76 10.60
C ILE A 53 -17.98 -12.95 11.31
N GLN A 54 -17.37 -13.45 12.39
CA GLN A 54 -17.89 -14.59 13.15
C GLN A 54 -19.23 -14.27 13.83
N GLY A 55 -19.41 -13.04 14.29
CA GLY A 55 -20.65 -12.55 14.89
C GLY A 55 -21.76 -12.23 13.88
N GLY A 56 -21.47 -12.28 12.57
CA GLY A 56 -22.43 -11.96 11.52
C GLY A 56 -22.84 -10.49 11.47
N SER A 57 -22.06 -9.58 12.06
CA SER A 57 -22.34 -8.13 12.04
C SER A 57 -21.93 -7.48 10.72
N VAL A 58 -21.27 -8.22 9.83
CA VAL A 58 -20.85 -7.78 8.50
C VAL A 58 -21.36 -8.73 7.42
N VAL A 59 -21.70 -8.16 6.26
CA VAL A 59 -22.11 -8.92 5.07
C VAL A 59 -20.92 -9.01 4.12
N GLY A 60 -20.45 -10.23 3.89
CA GLY A 60 -19.39 -10.50 2.92
C GLY A 60 -19.84 -10.23 1.48
N VAL A 61 -18.89 -9.86 0.62
CA VAL A 61 -19.12 -9.84 -0.84
C VAL A 61 -18.71 -11.20 -1.40
N PRO A 62 -19.58 -11.91 -2.13
CA PRO A 62 -19.23 -13.17 -2.79
C PRO A 62 -17.95 -13.06 -3.62
N ALA A 63 -17.09 -14.07 -3.51
CA ALA A 63 -15.76 -14.06 -4.13
C ALA A 63 -15.84 -13.89 -5.66
N GLU A 64 -16.86 -14.47 -6.29
CA GLU A 64 -17.11 -14.39 -7.73
C GLU A 64 -17.33 -12.95 -8.19
N ILE A 65 -18.03 -12.15 -7.38
CA ILE A 65 -18.26 -10.73 -7.65
C ILE A 65 -16.94 -9.96 -7.53
N VAL A 66 -16.12 -10.26 -6.52
CA VAL A 66 -14.80 -9.65 -6.34
C VAL A 66 -13.89 -9.98 -7.54
N PHE A 67 -13.81 -11.25 -7.94
CA PHE A 67 -13.01 -11.68 -9.09
C PHE A 67 -13.50 -11.10 -10.43
N ALA A 68 -14.80 -10.90 -10.59
CA ALA A 68 -15.35 -10.25 -11.77
C ALA A 68 -14.95 -8.78 -11.86
N ARG A 69 -14.89 -8.07 -10.72
CA ARG A 69 -14.43 -6.66 -10.67
C ARG A 69 -12.95 -6.52 -10.99
N MET A 70 -12.10 -7.40 -10.47
CA MET A 70 -10.65 -7.35 -10.71
C MET A 70 -10.26 -7.64 -12.16
N ARG A 71 -11.08 -8.41 -12.89
CA ARG A 71 -10.88 -8.72 -14.31
C ARG A 71 -11.31 -7.61 -15.27
N ARG A 72 -12.00 -6.58 -14.80
CA ARG A 72 -12.31 -5.43 -15.66
C ARG A 72 -11.04 -4.62 -15.88
N PRO A 73 -10.65 -4.31 -17.14
CA PRO A 73 -9.55 -3.39 -17.38
C PRO A 73 -9.86 -2.07 -16.68
N ARG A 74 -8.89 -1.56 -15.92
CA ARG A 74 -8.99 -0.23 -15.32
C ARG A 74 -8.94 0.75 -16.50
N SER A 75 -10.08 1.31 -16.88
CA SER A 75 -10.18 2.40 -17.87
C SER A 75 -9.58 3.68 -17.30
#